data_AF-A0A1V2IPE9-F1
#
_entry.id   AF-A0A1V2IPE9-F1
#
_cell.length_a   1.000
_cell.length_b   1.000
_cell.length_c   1.000
_cell.angle_alpha   90.00
_cell.angle_beta   90.00
_cell.angle_gamma   90.00
#
_symmetry.space_group_name_H-M   'P 1'
#
loop_
_entity.id
_entity.type
_entity.pdbx_description
1 polymer ?
#
loop_
_entity_poly.entity_id
_entity_poly.type
_entity_poly.pdbx_seq_one_letter_code
_entity_poly.pdbx_strand_id
1 'polypeptide(L)'
;MFRSRARLRRRWVVLTSAALTTVALSVTLTTPASATPPNIPSKATAQAELNTLTVAAEGSMTGYSRDLFPHWITISGTCNTRETVLKRDGTNVTVGSNCAPTSGSWYSPYDGATWSDPADVDIDHVVPLAEAWRSGANSWTTSKRQSFANDLNYPQLIAVTDNVNQAKGDQDPTTWQPPLSAYRCTYSKMWIRSKYHWGLKLQASEKSALQSMLNTCSS
;
A
#
# COMPACT_ATOMS: atom_id res chain seq x y z
N MET A 1 85.02 56.05 -14.22
CA MET A 1 84.17 55.55 -15.33
C MET A 1 83.61 54.19 -14.92
N PHE A 2 82.29 54.03 -15.03
CA PHE A 2 81.42 53.15 -14.23
C PHE A 2 81.64 51.63 -14.42
N ARG A 3 81.67 50.88 -13.31
CA ARG A 3 81.47 49.41 -13.27
C ARG A 3 79.97 49.12 -13.13
N SER A 4 79.36 48.50 -14.14
CA SER A 4 77.95 48.07 -14.10
C SER A 4 77.85 46.65 -13.53
N ARG A 5 77.12 46.48 -12.42
CA ARG A 5 76.80 45.16 -11.82
C ARG A 5 75.40 44.74 -12.25
N ALA A 6 75.29 43.65 -12.98
CA ALA A 6 74.02 43.00 -13.31
C ALA A 6 73.38 42.40 -12.04
N ARG A 7 72.12 42.75 -11.76
CA ARG A 7 71.32 42.16 -10.66
C ARG A 7 70.56 40.94 -11.19
N LEU A 8 70.87 39.75 -10.68
CA LEU A 8 70.03 38.56 -10.90
C LEU A 8 68.70 38.73 -10.14
N ARG A 9 67.58 38.68 -10.86
CA ARG A 9 66.24 38.62 -10.27
C ARG A 9 65.90 37.16 -9.95
N ARG A 10 65.81 36.84 -8.66
CA ARG A 10 65.33 35.55 -8.14
C ARG A 10 63.80 35.51 -8.29
N ARG A 11 63.28 34.68 -9.19
CA ARG A 11 61.84 34.39 -9.30
C ARG A 11 61.46 33.36 -8.23
N TRP A 12 60.61 33.77 -7.29
CA TRP A 12 59.95 32.86 -6.35
C TRP A 12 58.72 32.28 -7.03
N VAL A 13 58.68 30.96 -7.22
CA VAL A 13 57.49 30.23 -7.64
C VAL A 13 56.75 29.82 -6.37
N VAL A 14 55.58 30.40 -6.15
CA VAL A 14 54.67 30.00 -5.07
C VAL A 14 53.81 28.87 -5.62
N LEU A 15 54.05 27.64 -5.15
CA LEU A 15 53.19 26.48 -5.39
C LEU A 15 52.03 26.53 -4.39
N THR A 16 50.85 26.95 -4.83
CA THR A 16 49.63 26.84 -4.04
C THR A 16 49.03 25.44 -4.21
N SER A 17 49.22 24.58 -3.22
CA SER A 17 48.54 23.28 -3.14
C SER A 17 47.07 23.49 -2.79
N ALA A 18 46.18 23.35 -3.78
CA ALA A 18 44.74 23.32 -3.54
C ALA A 18 44.35 21.94 -2.97
N ALA A 19 44.01 21.88 -1.68
CA ALA A 19 43.44 20.69 -1.07
C ALA A 19 41.97 20.57 -1.50
N LEU A 20 41.64 19.58 -2.36
CA LEU A 20 40.25 19.21 -2.64
C LEU A 20 39.70 18.38 -1.47
N THR A 21 38.87 18.99 -0.63
CA THR A 21 38.01 18.26 0.29
C THR A 21 36.79 17.73 -0.47
N THR A 22 36.78 16.43 -0.76
CA THR A 22 35.59 15.73 -1.27
C THR A 22 34.59 15.55 -0.14
N VAL A 23 33.54 16.38 -0.13
CA VAL A 23 32.36 16.14 0.71
C VAL A 23 31.58 14.98 0.10
N ALA A 24 31.66 13.80 0.72
CA ALA A 24 30.80 12.67 0.37
C ALA A 24 29.37 12.99 0.81
N LEU A 25 28.53 13.46 -0.11
CA LEU A 25 27.11 13.65 0.13
C LEU A 25 26.45 12.26 0.21
N SER A 26 26.18 11.78 1.42
CA SER A 26 25.37 10.58 1.64
C SER A 26 23.93 10.92 1.25
N VAL A 27 23.55 10.65 0.00
CA VAL A 27 22.15 10.71 -0.43
C VAL A 27 21.42 9.56 0.26
N THR A 28 20.75 9.87 1.37
CA THR A 28 19.76 8.96 1.94
C THR A 28 18.62 8.87 0.92
N LEU A 29 18.58 7.79 0.14
CA LEU A 29 17.42 7.42 -0.65
C LEU A 29 16.27 7.17 0.33
N THR A 30 15.48 8.21 0.60
CA THR A 30 14.19 8.03 1.26
C THR A 30 13.36 7.22 0.27
N THR A 31 13.19 5.92 0.55
CA THR A 31 12.25 5.10 -0.20
C THR A 31 10.89 5.80 -0.11
N PRO A 32 10.24 6.12 -1.25
CA PRO A 32 8.91 6.69 -1.20
C PRO A 32 8.02 5.78 -0.35
N ALA A 33 7.08 6.37 0.39
CA ALA A 33 6.02 5.61 1.03
C ALA A 33 5.47 4.64 -0.02
N SER A 34 5.29 3.37 0.32
CA SER A 34 4.56 2.46 -0.53
C SER A 34 3.58 1.74 0.37
N ALA A 35 2.29 1.97 0.15
CA ALA A 35 1.25 1.25 0.86
C ALA A 35 1.43 -0.25 0.59
N THR A 36 2.08 -0.92 1.54
CA THR A 36 2.50 -2.32 1.43
C THR A 36 1.93 -3.05 2.64
N PRO A 37 0.68 -3.53 2.53
CA PRO A 37 0.07 -4.30 3.60
C PRO A 37 0.92 -5.52 3.99
N PRO A 38 0.82 -6.00 5.24
CA PRO A 38 1.61 -7.14 5.71
C PRO A 38 1.16 -8.43 5.04
N ASN A 39 2.07 -9.42 5.00
CA ASN A 39 1.82 -10.79 4.58
C ASN A 39 1.21 -10.95 3.17
N ILE A 40 1.58 -10.08 2.22
CA ILE A 40 1.33 -10.31 0.79
C ILE A 40 2.11 -11.56 0.37
N PRO A 41 1.46 -12.60 -0.19
CA PRO A 41 2.15 -13.83 -0.55
C PRO A 41 3.09 -13.66 -1.76
N SER A 42 3.96 -14.66 -1.95
CA SER A 42 4.63 -14.88 -3.22
C SER A 42 3.62 -15.25 -4.32
N LYS A 43 3.99 -15.11 -5.60
CA LYS A 43 3.15 -15.56 -6.73
C LYS A 43 2.82 -17.05 -6.61
N ALA A 44 3.80 -17.89 -6.29
CA ALA A 44 3.61 -19.33 -6.16
C ALA A 44 2.63 -19.68 -5.01
N THR A 45 2.75 -19.00 -3.88
CA THR A 45 1.84 -19.18 -2.75
C THR A 45 0.42 -18.72 -3.09
N ALA A 46 0.26 -17.54 -3.70
CA ALA A 46 -1.04 -17.05 -4.16
C ALA A 46 -1.67 -18.01 -5.19
N GLN A 47 -0.89 -18.56 -6.11
CA GLN A 47 -1.39 -19.55 -7.07
C GLN A 47 -1.92 -20.81 -6.37
N ALA A 48 -1.17 -21.33 -5.38
CA ALA A 48 -1.60 -22.49 -4.61
C ALA A 48 -2.91 -22.19 -3.84
N GLU A 49 -3.00 -21.02 -3.20
CA GLU A 49 -4.20 -20.57 -2.50
C GLU A 49 -5.40 -20.45 -3.44
N LEU A 50 -5.25 -19.78 -4.60
CA LEU A 50 -6.28 -19.65 -5.62
C LEU A 50 -6.81 -21.00 -6.10
N ASN A 51 -5.92 -22.00 -6.24
CA ASN A 51 -6.30 -23.35 -6.65
C ASN A 51 -7.21 -24.03 -5.62
N THR A 52 -7.04 -23.73 -4.32
CA THR A 52 -7.82 -24.32 -3.22
C THR A 52 -9.10 -23.57 -2.87
N LEU A 53 -9.25 -22.31 -3.29
CA LEU A 53 -10.46 -21.52 -3.02
C LEU A 53 -11.69 -22.20 -3.61
N THR A 54 -12.76 -22.25 -2.80
CA THR A 54 -14.04 -22.84 -3.19
C THR A 54 -14.71 -21.97 -4.23
N VAL A 55 -14.96 -22.55 -5.42
CA VAL A 55 -15.72 -21.90 -6.48
C VAL A 55 -17.21 -22.13 -6.25
N ALA A 56 -17.98 -21.05 -6.15
CA ALA A 56 -19.42 -21.09 -5.97
C ALA A 56 -20.10 -19.90 -6.66
N ALA A 57 -21.41 -19.96 -6.86
CA ALA A 57 -22.17 -18.79 -7.27
C ALA A 57 -22.07 -17.69 -6.19
N GLU A 58 -22.13 -16.43 -6.63
CA GLU A 58 -22.15 -15.29 -5.72
C GLU A 58 -23.40 -15.34 -4.83
N GLY A 59 -23.23 -15.05 -3.54
CA GLY A 59 -24.34 -15.02 -2.59
C GLY A 59 -25.22 -13.78 -2.72
N SER A 60 -26.40 -13.84 -2.11
CA SER A 60 -27.35 -12.71 -2.09
C SER A 60 -26.90 -11.59 -1.14
N MET A 61 -27.25 -10.34 -1.49
CA MET A 61 -27.14 -9.16 -0.62
C MET A 61 -28.25 -9.04 0.43
N THR A 62 -29.22 -9.95 0.44
CA THR A 62 -30.30 -9.93 1.44
C THR A 62 -29.73 -9.91 2.86
N GLY A 63 -30.20 -8.95 3.66
CA GLY A 63 -29.78 -8.77 5.05
C GLY A 63 -28.41 -8.11 5.23
N TYR A 64 -27.72 -7.73 4.15
CA TYR A 64 -26.48 -6.97 4.27
C TYR A 64 -26.75 -5.59 4.89
N SER A 65 -25.95 -5.28 5.91
CA SER A 65 -25.73 -3.91 6.37
C SER A 65 -24.25 -3.79 6.72
N ARG A 66 -23.65 -2.65 6.39
CA ARG A 66 -22.25 -2.36 6.73
C ARG A 66 -22.03 -2.36 8.25
N ASP A 67 -23.06 -2.03 9.03
CA ASP A 67 -23.02 -2.02 10.49
C ASP A 67 -22.84 -3.41 11.11
N LEU A 68 -23.13 -4.48 10.34
CA LEU A 68 -22.87 -5.86 10.78
C LEU A 68 -21.38 -6.21 10.81
N PHE A 69 -20.53 -5.34 10.27
CA PHE A 69 -19.07 -5.41 10.35
C PHE A 69 -18.58 -4.25 11.22
N PRO A 70 -18.59 -4.35 12.55
CA PRO A 70 -18.03 -3.29 13.39
C PRO A 70 -16.59 -2.98 12.95
N HIS A 71 -16.36 -1.76 12.47
CA HIS A 71 -15.07 -1.36 11.92
C HIS A 71 -14.66 0.03 12.36
N TRP A 72 -13.34 0.17 12.34
CA TRP A 72 -12.53 1.18 13.02
C TRP A 72 -12.61 1.05 14.54
N ILE A 73 -12.36 -0.17 15.04
CA ILE A 73 -12.15 -0.40 16.48
C ILE A 73 -10.84 0.23 16.96
N THR A 74 -10.77 0.61 18.23
CA THR A 74 -9.53 1.07 18.85
C THR A 74 -8.49 -0.05 18.88
N ILE A 75 -7.30 0.23 18.34
CA ILE A 75 -6.15 -0.68 18.33
C ILE A 75 -5.21 -0.34 19.49
N SER A 76 -4.90 0.94 19.67
CA SER A 76 -4.04 1.42 20.76
C SER A 76 -4.28 2.90 21.02
N GLY A 77 -4.41 3.28 22.30
CA GLY A 77 -4.67 4.66 22.70
C GLY A 77 -5.92 5.23 22.02
N THR A 78 -5.79 6.36 21.32
CA THR A 78 -6.86 6.98 20.52
C THR A 78 -6.86 6.52 19.06
N CYS A 79 -5.92 5.67 18.65
CA CYS A 79 -5.82 5.18 17.28
C CYS A 79 -6.75 4.01 17.04
N ASN A 80 -7.72 4.20 16.15
CA ASN A 80 -8.49 3.11 15.58
C ASN A 80 -7.72 2.40 14.45
N THR A 81 -8.30 1.34 13.90
CA THR A 81 -7.71 0.61 12.77
C THR A 81 -7.43 1.51 11.56
N ARG A 82 -8.34 2.42 11.19
CA ARG A 82 -8.14 3.35 10.06
C ARG A 82 -6.89 4.19 10.26
N GLU A 83 -6.79 4.85 11.41
CA GLU A 83 -5.65 5.72 11.72
C GLU A 83 -4.35 4.91 11.86
N THR A 84 -4.45 3.66 12.31
CA THR A 84 -3.31 2.73 12.34
C THR A 84 -2.79 2.43 10.94
N VAL A 85 -3.67 2.20 9.96
CA VAL A 85 -3.27 1.95 8.57
C VAL A 85 -2.72 3.21 7.91
N LEU A 86 -3.34 4.38 8.13
CA LEU A 86 -2.83 5.64 7.57
C LEU A 86 -1.43 5.97 8.09
N LYS A 87 -1.14 5.69 9.36
CA LYS A 87 0.22 5.80 9.90
C LYS A 87 1.19 4.77 9.31
N ARG A 88 0.73 3.54 9.10
CA ARG A 88 1.55 2.43 8.55
C ARG A 88 1.97 2.70 7.11
N ASP A 89 1.04 3.18 6.29
CA ASP A 89 1.21 3.30 4.84
C ASP A 89 1.70 4.68 4.39
N GLY A 90 1.71 5.67 5.29
CA GLY A 90 2.20 7.02 5.02
C GLY A 90 3.62 7.28 5.51
N THR A 91 4.28 8.28 4.93
CA THR A 91 5.58 8.79 5.34
C THR A 91 5.43 10.17 5.99
N ASN A 92 6.22 10.44 7.03
CA ASN A 92 6.21 11.70 7.80
C ASN A 92 4.80 12.06 8.31
N VAL A 93 4.01 11.05 8.68
CA VAL A 93 2.65 11.25 9.18
C VAL A 93 2.68 11.88 10.56
N THR A 94 2.10 13.07 10.68
CA THR A 94 1.81 13.72 11.96
C THR A 94 0.33 13.56 12.25
N VAL A 95 -0.03 13.35 13.52
CA VAL A 95 -1.42 13.13 13.93
C VAL A 95 -1.84 14.07 15.06
N GLY A 96 -3.14 14.34 15.12
CA GLY A 96 -3.77 15.07 16.21
C GLY A 96 -3.98 14.20 17.47
N SER A 97 -4.61 14.79 18.49
CA SER A 97 -4.91 14.11 19.77
C SER A 97 -5.83 12.89 19.61
N ASN A 98 -6.70 12.90 18.60
CA ASN A 98 -7.57 11.79 18.22
C ASN A 98 -6.90 10.76 17.30
N CYS A 99 -5.58 10.86 17.08
CA CYS A 99 -4.81 10.04 16.15
C CYS A 99 -5.12 10.21 14.64
N ALA A 100 -6.03 11.10 14.27
CA ALA A 100 -6.27 11.42 12.87
C ALA A 100 -5.05 12.15 12.27
N PRO A 101 -4.58 11.78 11.06
CA PRO A 101 -3.53 12.50 10.35
C PRO A 101 -3.87 13.96 10.12
N THR A 102 -2.91 14.83 10.44
CA THR A 102 -2.95 16.27 10.14
C THR A 102 -2.02 16.64 9.00
N SER A 103 -1.01 15.81 8.73
CA SER A 103 -0.10 15.94 7.60
C SER A 103 0.59 14.60 7.33
N GLY A 104 1.10 14.42 6.12
CA GLY A 104 1.88 13.25 5.74
C GLY A 104 1.99 13.17 4.23
N SER A 105 2.46 12.03 3.74
CA SER A 105 2.48 11.71 2.32
C SER A 105 2.17 10.23 2.12
N TRP A 106 1.22 9.93 1.23
CA TRP A 106 0.73 8.59 0.93
C TRP A 106 0.85 8.31 -0.55
N TYR A 107 1.56 7.25 -0.90
CA TYR A 107 1.54 6.73 -2.25
C TYR A 107 0.36 5.77 -2.42
N SER A 108 -0.51 6.06 -3.38
CA SER A 108 -1.62 5.19 -3.74
C SER A 108 -1.17 4.22 -4.84
N PRO A 109 -1.04 2.93 -4.55
CA PRO A 109 -0.62 1.97 -5.57
C PRO A 109 -1.71 1.68 -6.61
N TYR A 110 -2.95 2.13 -6.41
CA TYR A 110 -4.01 1.93 -7.38
C TYR A 110 -3.89 2.86 -8.59
N ASP A 111 -3.40 4.09 -8.42
CA ASP A 111 -3.18 5.06 -9.50
C ASP A 111 -1.71 5.41 -9.73
N GLY A 112 -0.81 5.06 -8.80
CA GLY A 112 0.60 5.37 -8.87
C GLY A 112 0.96 6.81 -8.52
N ALA A 113 0.05 7.55 -7.89
CA ALA A 113 0.25 8.93 -7.47
C ALA A 113 0.55 9.03 -5.97
N THR A 114 1.12 10.17 -5.57
CA THR A 114 1.39 10.50 -4.16
C THR A 114 0.53 11.68 -3.74
N TRP A 115 -0.13 11.52 -2.60
CA TRP A 115 -1.10 12.46 -2.03
C TRP A 115 -0.58 12.97 -0.69
N SER A 116 -0.80 14.24 -0.40
CA SER A 116 -0.33 14.88 0.84
C SER A 116 -1.46 15.46 1.68
N ASP A 117 -2.65 15.64 1.10
CA ASP A 117 -3.85 15.94 1.87
C ASP A 117 -4.42 14.62 2.43
N PRO A 118 -4.54 14.47 3.76
CA PRO A 118 -5.18 13.30 4.36
C PRO A 118 -6.62 13.05 3.90
N ALA A 119 -7.32 14.08 3.40
CA ALA A 119 -8.69 13.96 2.89
C ALA A 119 -8.75 13.23 1.54
N ASP A 120 -7.67 13.25 0.75
CA ASP A 120 -7.59 12.55 -0.54
C ASP A 120 -7.24 11.05 -0.38
N VAL A 121 -7.11 10.56 0.87
CA VAL A 121 -6.63 9.21 1.17
C VAL A 121 -7.64 8.45 2.03
N ASP A 122 -8.08 7.32 1.49
CA ASP A 122 -8.94 6.35 2.16
C ASP A 122 -8.19 5.08 2.54
N ILE A 123 -8.79 4.31 3.45
CA ILE A 123 -8.40 2.92 3.69
C ILE A 123 -9.37 2.01 2.95
N ASP A 124 -8.88 1.32 1.93
CA ASP A 124 -9.63 0.30 1.21
C ASP A 124 -9.62 -1.01 1.99
N HIS A 125 -10.80 -1.65 2.02
CA HIS A 125 -10.92 -3.08 2.28
C HIS A 125 -10.68 -3.81 0.95
N VAL A 126 -9.47 -4.35 0.77
CA VAL A 126 -9.02 -4.99 -0.48
C VAL A 126 -10.10 -5.94 -1.00
N VAL A 127 -10.59 -6.83 -0.14
CA VAL A 127 -11.88 -7.51 -0.33
C VAL A 127 -12.99 -6.69 0.35
N PRO A 128 -13.91 -6.03 -0.38
CA PRO A 128 -14.94 -5.18 0.22
C PRO A 128 -15.84 -5.93 1.21
N LEU A 129 -16.37 -5.24 2.22
CA LEU A 129 -17.26 -5.86 3.22
C LEU A 129 -18.52 -6.48 2.61
N ALA A 130 -19.10 -5.80 1.61
CA ALA A 130 -20.25 -6.31 0.84
C ALA A 130 -19.89 -7.50 -0.06
N GLU A 131 -18.70 -7.50 -0.66
CA GLU A 131 -18.20 -8.66 -1.40
C GLU A 131 -18.02 -9.86 -0.46
N ALA A 132 -17.37 -9.65 0.70
CA ALA A 132 -17.19 -10.68 1.70
C ALA A 132 -18.53 -11.26 2.17
N TRP A 133 -19.57 -10.43 2.31
CA TRP A 133 -20.93 -10.87 2.62
C TRP A 133 -21.45 -11.88 1.60
N ARG A 134 -21.39 -11.54 0.31
CA ARG A 134 -21.79 -12.41 -0.81
C ARG A 134 -20.93 -13.66 -0.91
N SER A 135 -19.68 -13.58 -0.46
CA SER A 135 -18.71 -14.68 -0.50
C SER A 135 -18.71 -15.58 0.75
N GLY A 136 -19.59 -15.33 1.72
CA GLY A 136 -19.86 -16.25 2.84
C GLY A 136 -19.87 -15.61 4.24
N ALA A 137 -19.49 -14.33 4.35
CA ALA A 137 -19.48 -13.62 5.64
C ALA A 137 -20.89 -13.34 6.20
N ASN A 138 -21.94 -13.53 5.40
CA ASN A 138 -23.33 -13.51 5.86
C ASN A 138 -23.61 -14.54 6.98
N SER A 139 -22.92 -15.67 6.96
CA SER A 139 -23.06 -16.76 7.93
C SER A 139 -22.18 -16.58 9.18
N TRP A 140 -21.29 -15.59 9.17
CA TRP A 140 -20.35 -15.38 10.26
C TRP A 140 -21.03 -14.78 11.49
N THR A 141 -20.40 -14.99 12.64
CA THR A 141 -20.71 -14.19 13.84
C THR A 141 -20.26 -12.76 13.63
N THR A 142 -20.88 -11.81 14.35
CA THR A 142 -20.47 -10.40 14.32
C THR A 142 -19.01 -10.22 14.74
N SER A 143 -18.52 -10.99 15.71
CA SER A 143 -17.11 -10.95 16.11
C SER A 143 -16.17 -11.32 14.95
N LYS A 144 -16.51 -12.32 14.14
CA LYS A 144 -15.66 -12.70 12.99
C LYS A 144 -15.71 -11.63 11.89
N ARG A 145 -16.87 -11.02 11.63
CA ARG A 145 -16.99 -9.86 10.72
C ARG A 145 -16.19 -8.66 11.20
N GLN A 146 -16.22 -8.36 12.50
CA GLN A 146 -15.37 -7.33 13.11
C GLN A 146 -13.89 -7.65 12.91
N SER A 147 -13.45 -8.87 13.17
CA SER A 147 -12.04 -9.25 12.96
C SER A 147 -11.61 -9.09 11.50
N PHE A 148 -12.44 -9.50 10.54
CA PHE A 148 -12.19 -9.29 9.11
C PHE A 148 -12.06 -7.81 8.74
N ALA A 149 -13.00 -6.99 9.22
CA ALA A 149 -13.04 -5.57 8.88
C ALA A 149 -11.90 -4.76 9.53
N ASN A 150 -11.19 -5.33 10.50
CA ASN A 150 -10.07 -4.70 11.19
C ASN A 150 -8.76 -5.50 11.07
N ASP A 151 -8.63 -6.34 10.04
CA ASP A 151 -7.46 -7.20 9.85
C ASP A 151 -6.21 -6.38 9.49
N LEU A 152 -5.29 -6.27 10.45
CA LEU A 152 -4.00 -5.62 10.31
C LEU A 152 -2.85 -6.61 10.05
N ASN A 153 -3.12 -7.92 10.02
CA ASN A 153 -2.10 -8.95 9.90
C ASN A 153 -2.00 -9.50 8.47
N TYR A 154 -3.08 -9.45 7.69
CA TYR A 154 -3.10 -9.88 6.29
C TYR A 154 -3.38 -8.69 5.36
N PRO A 155 -3.21 -8.85 4.04
CA PRO A 155 -3.29 -7.72 3.12
C PRO A 155 -4.75 -7.37 2.79
N GLN A 156 -5.52 -7.02 3.82
CA GLN A 156 -6.93 -6.69 3.74
C GLN A 156 -7.19 -5.17 3.81
N LEU A 157 -6.31 -4.41 4.45
CA LEU A 157 -6.45 -2.95 4.59
C LEU A 157 -5.25 -2.24 3.96
N ILE A 158 -5.52 -1.23 3.12
CA ILE A 158 -4.48 -0.47 2.40
C ILE A 158 -4.88 1.00 2.23
N ALA A 159 -3.94 1.93 2.41
CA ALA A 159 -4.16 3.34 2.08
C ALA A 159 -4.08 3.58 0.56
N VAL A 160 -5.11 4.20 -0.01
CA VAL A 160 -5.27 4.49 -1.45
C VAL A 160 -6.00 5.81 -1.65
N THR A 161 -5.95 6.35 -2.87
CA THR A 161 -6.69 7.57 -3.24
C THR A 161 -8.19 7.38 -3.10
N ASP A 162 -8.86 8.36 -2.51
CA ASP A 162 -10.29 8.34 -2.20
C ASP A 162 -11.18 8.05 -3.43
N ASN A 163 -10.98 8.76 -4.54
CA ASN A 163 -11.80 8.68 -5.73
C ASN A 163 -11.64 7.34 -6.47
N VAL A 164 -10.43 6.77 -6.46
CA VAL A 164 -10.14 5.46 -7.03
C VAL A 164 -10.77 4.35 -6.17
N ASN A 165 -10.74 4.52 -4.85
CA ASN A 165 -11.40 3.62 -3.90
C ASN A 165 -12.94 3.69 -4.03
N GLN A 166 -13.50 4.90 -4.18
CA GLN A 166 -14.93 5.09 -4.42
C GLN A 166 -15.37 4.48 -5.76
N ALA A 167 -14.54 4.58 -6.80
CA ALA A 167 -14.79 3.94 -8.09
C ALA A 167 -14.77 2.40 -8.02
N LYS A 168 -13.97 1.82 -7.12
CA LYS A 168 -13.99 0.38 -6.80
C LYS A 168 -15.28 -0.02 -6.10
N GLY A 169 -15.70 0.74 -5.08
CA GLY A 169 -16.90 0.43 -4.31
C GLY A 169 -16.89 -0.99 -3.73
N ASP A 170 -17.95 -1.76 -3.97
CA ASP A 170 -18.05 -3.17 -3.59
C ASP A 170 -17.82 -4.16 -4.75
N GLN A 171 -17.22 -3.69 -5.84
CA GLN A 171 -16.96 -4.48 -7.03
C GLN A 171 -15.85 -5.50 -6.80
N ASP A 172 -15.98 -6.65 -7.46
CA ASP A 172 -14.97 -7.70 -7.47
C ASP A 172 -13.95 -7.50 -8.63
N PRO A 173 -12.88 -8.31 -8.70
CA PRO A 173 -11.88 -8.27 -9.77
C PRO A 173 -12.40 -8.46 -11.21
N THR A 174 -13.64 -8.92 -11.39
CA THR A 174 -14.24 -9.08 -12.72
C THR A 174 -14.75 -7.74 -13.26
N THR A 175 -15.20 -6.87 -12.36
CA THR A 175 -15.80 -5.57 -12.70
C THR A 175 -14.81 -4.44 -12.52
N TRP A 176 -13.93 -4.51 -11.51
CA TRP A 176 -12.95 -3.48 -11.22
C TRP A 176 -11.55 -4.05 -11.01
N GLN A 177 -10.55 -3.34 -11.53
CA GLN A 177 -9.14 -3.62 -11.29
C GLN A 177 -8.41 -2.28 -11.08
N PRO A 178 -7.29 -2.27 -10.35
CA PRO A 178 -6.46 -1.08 -10.24
C PRO A 178 -6.17 -0.44 -11.61
N PRO A 179 -6.42 0.87 -11.78
CA PRO A 179 -6.10 1.60 -13.00
C PRO A 179 -4.63 1.46 -13.38
N LEU A 180 -3.73 1.51 -12.40
CA LEU A 180 -2.31 1.20 -12.59
C LEU A 180 -2.14 -0.31 -12.85
N SER A 181 -2.00 -0.66 -14.14
CA SER A 181 -1.89 -2.06 -14.58
C SER A 181 -0.72 -2.82 -13.93
N ALA A 182 0.39 -2.13 -13.66
CA ALA A 182 1.56 -2.70 -13.00
C ALA A 182 1.25 -3.21 -11.57
N TYR A 183 0.22 -2.68 -10.91
CA TYR A 183 -0.16 -3.11 -9.56
C TYR A 183 -1.13 -4.29 -9.52
N ARG A 184 -1.74 -4.67 -10.66
CA ARG A 184 -2.76 -5.73 -10.72
C ARG A 184 -2.27 -7.09 -10.23
N CYS A 185 -1.02 -7.45 -10.52
CA CYS A 185 -0.40 -8.65 -9.96
C CYS A 185 -0.42 -8.61 -8.42
N THR A 186 0.09 -7.54 -7.82
CA THR A 186 0.14 -7.39 -6.35
C THR A 186 -1.27 -7.40 -5.76
N TYR A 187 -2.19 -6.63 -6.33
CA TYR A 187 -3.60 -6.62 -5.93
C TYR A 187 -4.24 -8.02 -5.94
N SER A 188 -4.01 -8.81 -7.00
CA SER A 188 -4.56 -10.17 -7.07
C SER A 188 -4.01 -11.09 -5.97
N LYS A 189 -2.71 -10.99 -5.64
CA LYS A 189 -2.11 -11.75 -4.53
C LYS A 189 -2.74 -11.39 -3.19
N MET A 190 -3.03 -10.11 -2.98
CA MET A 190 -3.67 -9.61 -1.76
C MET A 190 -5.10 -10.13 -1.64
N TRP A 191 -5.89 -9.97 -2.70
CA TRP A 191 -7.27 -10.46 -2.77
C TRP A 191 -7.36 -11.97 -2.49
N ILE A 192 -6.50 -12.77 -3.15
CA ILE A 192 -6.45 -14.22 -2.97
C ILE A 192 -6.10 -14.57 -1.52
N ARG A 193 -5.06 -13.94 -0.96
CA ARG A 193 -4.63 -14.17 0.42
C ARG A 193 -5.74 -13.85 1.41
N SER A 194 -6.42 -12.73 1.25
CA SER A 194 -7.53 -12.33 2.11
C SER A 194 -8.69 -13.33 2.03
N LYS A 195 -9.11 -13.71 0.81
CA LYS A 195 -10.17 -14.73 0.67
C LYS A 195 -9.76 -16.09 1.26
N TYR A 196 -8.53 -16.51 1.02
CA TYR A 196 -8.00 -17.77 1.54
C TYR A 196 -7.96 -17.78 3.08
N HIS A 197 -7.39 -16.74 3.69
CA HIS A 197 -7.28 -16.64 5.14
C HIS A 197 -8.64 -16.65 5.83
N TRP A 198 -9.60 -15.91 5.28
CA TRP A 198 -10.92 -15.75 5.89
C TRP A 198 -11.92 -16.86 5.52
N GLY A 199 -11.56 -17.77 4.61
CA GLY A 199 -12.41 -18.85 4.14
C GLY A 199 -13.59 -18.35 3.30
N LEU A 200 -13.37 -17.30 2.51
CA LEU A 200 -14.34 -16.75 1.57
C LEU A 200 -14.34 -17.56 0.26
N LYS A 201 -15.50 -17.61 -0.38
CA LYS A 201 -15.68 -18.23 -1.69
C LYS A 201 -15.39 -17.22 -2.80
N LEU A 202 -15.33 -17.69 -4.04
CA LEU A 202 -15.26 -16.84 -5.22
C LEU A 202 -16.05 -17.45 -6.37
N GLN A 203 -16.41 -16.64 -7.37
CA GLN A 203 -17.06 -17.14 -8.58
C GLN A 203 -16.05 -17.58 -9.63
N ALA A 204 -16.48 -18.38 -10.61
CA ALA A 204 -15.59 -18.85 -11.68
C ALA A 204 -15.00 -17.70 -12.52
N SER A 205 -15.79 -16.65 -12.78
CA SER A 205 -15.35 -15.42 -13.43
C SER A 205 -14.30 -14.69 -12.60
N GLU A 206 -14.53 -14.56 -11.30
CA GLU A 206 -13.61 -13.94 -10.35
C GLU A 206 -12.27 -14.69 -10.28
N LYS A 207 -12.31 -16.03 -10.20
CA LYS A 207 -11.12 -16.89 -10.27
C LYS A 207 -10.31 -16.62 -11.53
N SER A 208 -10.99 -16.48 -12.67
CA SER A 208 -10.37 -16.25 -13.97
C SER A 208 -9.73 -14.86 -14.05
N ALA A 209 -10.38 -13.83 -13.50
CA ALA A 209 -9.83 -12.48 -13.40
C ALA A 209 -8.59 -12.44 -12.50
N LEU A 210 -8.66 -13.08 -11.33
CA LEU A 210 -7.52 -13.23 -10.42
C LEU A 210 -6.36 -13.97 -11.06
N GLN A 211 -6.62 -15.08 -11.75
CA GLN A 211 -5.60 -15.84 -12.48
C GLN A 211 -4.95 -14.98 -13.57
N SER A 212 -5.73 -14.20 -14.32
CA SER A 212 -5.23 -13.33 -15.38
C SER A 212 -4.30 -12.26 -14.82
N MET A 213 -4.65 -11.65 -13.69
CA MET A 213 -3.79 -10.70 -13.01
C MET A 213 -2.53 -11.34 -12.40
N LEU A 214 -2.63 -12.54 -11.81
CA LEU A 214 -1.45 -13.27 -11.32
C LEU A 214 -0.46 -13.59 -12.45
N ASN A 215 -0.95 -13.84 -13.66
CA ASN A 215 -0.11 -14.13 -14.81
C ASN A 215 0.75 -12.94 -15.25
N THR A 216 0.40 -11.71 -14.85
CA THR A 216 1.21 -10.50 -15.15
C THR A 216 2.38 -10.32 -14.19
N CYS A 217 2.44 -11.08 -13.09
CA CYS A 217 3.58 -11.05 -12.18
C CYS A 217 4.85 -11.48 -12.92
N SER A 218 5.88 -10.64 -12.91
CA SER A 218 7.24 -11.03 -13.31
C SER A 218 7.66 -12.28 -12.54
N SER A 219 8.36 -13.18 -13.23
CA SER A 219 8.83 -14.46 -12.70
C SER A 219 9.69 -14.31 -11.44
#